data_AF-A0A355R438-F1
#
_entry.id   AF-A0A355R438-F1
#
_cell.length_a   1.000
_cell.length_b   1.000
_cell.length_c   1.000
_cell.angle_alpha   90.00
_cell.angle_beta   90.00
_cell.angle_gamma   90.00
#
_symmetry.space_group_name_H-M   'P 1'
#
loop_
_entity.id
_entity.type
_entity.pdbx_description
1 polymer ?
#
loop_
_entity_poly.entity_id
_entity_poly.type
_entity_poly.pdbx_seq_one_letter_code
_entity_poly.pdbx_strand_id
1 'polypeptide(L)' 'RCQAFMLTGDASNADPVCAKSTEHGIILKAREEAETAQLAIEQMTFRNDRNSRVIARG' A
#
# COMPACT_ATOMS: atom_id res chain seq x y z
N ARG A 1 -0.86 -5.32 -9.64
CA ARG A 1 0.12 -5.42 -8.53
C ARG A 1 -0.44 -6.36 -7.47
N CYS A 2 0.36 -7.30 -6.97
CA CYS A 2 -0.03 -8.27 -5.95
C CYS A 2 0.29 -7.70 -4.55
N GLN A 3 -0.71 -7.63 -3.66
CA GLN A 3 -0.53 -7.05 -2.32
C GLN A 3 0.34 -7.94 -1.43
N ALA A 4 0.16 -9.26 -1.46
CA ALA A 4 1.00 -10.22 -0.74
C ALA A 4 2.49 -10.03 -1.04
N PHE A 5 2.86 -10.01 -2.32
CA PHE A 5 4.25 -9.78 -2.72
C PHE A 5 4.77 -8.40 -2.32
N MET A 6 3.99 -7.33 -2.48
CA MET A 6 4.44 -5.97 -2.17
C MET A 6 4.66 -5.72 -0.67
N LEU A 7 3.86 -6.35 0.20
CA LEU A 7 3.89 -6.11 1.64
C LEU A 7 4.73 -7.14 2.40
N THR A 8 4.84 -8.37 1.86
CA THR A 8 5.56 -9.47 2.54
C THR A 8 6.81 -9.93 1.80
N GLY A 9 7.00 -9.51 0.54
CA GLY A 9 8.10 -9.99 -0.32
C GLY A 9 7.84 -11.36 -0.96
N ASP A 10 6.77 -12.06 -0.59
CA ASP A 10 6.40 -13.37 -1.12
C ASP A 10 4.96 -13.35 -1.65
N ALA A 11 4.80 -13.76 -2.92
CA ALA A 11 3.50 -13.82 -3.58
C ALA A 11 2.66 -15.04 -3.15
N SER A 12 3.28 -16.04 -2.53
CA SER A 12 2.62 -17.27 -2.08
C SER A 12 1.91 -17.12 -0.72
N ASN A 13 2.26 -16.08 0.05
CA ASN A 13 1.61 -15.76 1.32
C ASN A 13 0.15 -15.37 1.13
N ALA A 14 -0.66 -15.66 2.15
CA ALA A 14 -2.01 -15.13 2.21
C ALA A 14 -1.98 -13.60 2.23
N ASP A 15 -2.84 -12.97 1.44
CA ASP A 15 -2.92 -11.52 1.32
C ASP A 15 -3.07 -10.87 2.71
N PRO A 16 -2.16 -9.98 3.15
CA PRO A 16 -2.22 -9.30 4.44
C PRO A 16 -3.51 -8.51 4.68
N VAL A 17 -4.23 -8.11 3.61
CA VAL A 17 -5.53 -7.44 3.75
C VAL A 17 -6.57 -8.36 4.39
N CYS A 18 -6.45 -9.68 4.21
CA CYS A 18 -7.33 -10.63 4.86
C CYS A 18 -7.04 -10.71 6.36
N ALA A 19 -8.06 -10.54 7.19
CA ALA A 19 -7.94 -10.64 8.66
C ALA A 19 -7.48 -12.02 9.17
N LYS A 20 -7.52 -13.05 8.31
CA LYS A 20 -7.05 -14.41 8.63
C LYS A 20 -5.58 -14.63 8.25
N SER A 21 -4.94 -13.70 7.55
CA SER A 21 -3.52 -13.82 7.20
C SER A 21 -2.67 -13.69 8.46
N THR A 22 -1.60 -14.49 8.57
CA THR A 22 -0.61 -14.34 9.65
C THR A 22 0.05 -12.97 9.62
N GLU A 23 0.15 -12.39 8.42
CA GLU A 23 0.78 -11.09 8.16
C GLU A 23 -0.22 -9.92 8.26
N HIS A 24 -1.44 -10.14 8.77
CA HIS A 24 -2.46 -9.10 8.85
C HIS A 24 -2.01 -7.84 9.63
N GLY A 25 -1.09 -8.01 10.60
CA GLY A 25 -0.52 -6.89 11.34
C GLY A 25 0.19 -5.85 10.46
N ILE A 26 0.77 -6.26 9.33
CA ILE A 26 1.52 -5.36 8.43
C ILE A 26 0.59 -4.27 7.86
N ILE A 27 -0.60 -4.66 7.39
CA ILE A 27 -1.54 -3.68 6.82
C ILE A 27 -2.15 -2.78 7.90
N LEU A 28 -2.36 -3.29 9.11
CA LEU A 28 -2.85 -2.48 10.24
C LEU A 28 -1.84 -1.40 10.60
N LYS A 29 -0.56 -1.76 10.76
CA LYS A 29 0.52 -0.82 11.02
C LYS A 29 0.64 0.24 9.92
N ALA A 30 0.60 -0.17 8.65
CA ALA A 30 0.64 0.74 7.53
C ALA A 30 -0.54 1.73 7.52
N ARG A 31 -1.74 1.30 7.96
CA ARG A 31 -2.91 2.18 8.10
C ARG A 31 -2.74 3.18 9.24
N GLU A 32 -2.29 2.74 10.41
CA GLU A 32 -2.01 3.63 11.54
C GLU A 32 -0.95 4.69 11.20
N GLU A 33 0.11 4.28 10.49
CA GLU A 33 1.13 5.20 9.97
C GLU A 33 0.53 6.21 8.99
N ALA A 34 -0.38 5.79 8.11
CA ALA A 34 -1.06 6.69 7.17
C ALA A 34 -2.04 7.65 7.85
N GLU A 35 -2.73 7.22 8.91
CA GLU A 35 -3.66 8.05 9.69
C GLU A 35 -2.92 9.15 10.47
N THR A 36 -1.67 8.89 10.88
CA THR A 36 -0.83 9.86 11.63
C THR A 36 0.14 10.63 10.73
N ALA A 37 0.21 10.30 9.45
CA ALA A 37 1.10 10.97 8.50
C ALA A 37 0.71 12.45 8.31
N GLN A 38 1.65 13.34 8.59
CA GLN A 38 1.49 14.80 8.42
C GLN A 38 1.88 15.25 7.00
N LEU A 39 1.35 14.58 5.97
CA LEU A 39 1.56 15.01 4.59
C LEU A 39 0.54 16.09 4.22
N ALA A 40 1.02 17.27 3.83
CA ALA A 40 0.14 18.33 3.33
C ALA A 40 -0.46 17.91 1.97
N ILE A 41 -1.67 18.38 1.66
CA ILE A 41 -2.36 18.03 0.41
C ILE A 41 -1.53 18.44 -0.82
N GLU A 42 -0.84 19.57 -0.73
CA GLU A 42 0.03 20.10 -1.78
C GLU A 42 1.25 19.20 -2.07
N GLN A 43 1.62 18.34 -1.12
CA GLN A 43 2.71 17.36 -1.25
C GLN A 43 2.22 16.03 -1.85
N MET A 44 0.90 15.81 -1.92
CA MET A 44 0.33 14.57 -2.44
C MET A 44 0.30 14.57 -3.98
N THR A 45 0.73 13.47 -4.58
CA THR A 45 0.53 13.25 -6.02
C THR A 45 -0.84 12.62 -6.27
N PHE A 46 -1.80 13.42 -6.71
CA PHE A 46 -3.12 12.92 -7.09
C PHE A 46 -3.06 12.02 -8.32
N ARG A 47 -3.91 10.99 -8.34
CA ARG A 47 -4.05 10.13 -9.53
C ARG A 47 -4.96 10.79 -10.57
N ASN A 48 -4.39 11.02 -11.74
CA ASN A 48 -5.05 11.42 -12.98
C ASN A 48 -4.41 10.64 -14.16
N ASP A 49 -4.89 10.80 -15.40
CA ASP A 49 -4.35 10.04 -16.55
C ASP A 49 -2.82 10.20 -16.70
N ARG A 50 -2.32 11.44 -16.62
CA ARG A 50 -0.88 11.74 -16.71
C ARG A 50 -0.10 11.07 -15.59
N ASN A 51 -0.50 11.29 -14.33
CA ASN A 51 0.21 10.80 -13.15
C ASN A 51 0.13 9.28 -13.05
N SER A 52 -0.96 8.66 -13.52
CA SER A 52 -1.11 7.20 -13.53
C SER A 52 -0.11 6.53 -14.46
N ARG A 53 0.21 7.13 -15.60
CA ARG A 53 1.25 6.63 -16.52
C ARG A 53 2.65 6.69 -15.90
N VAL A 54 2.91 7.62 -14.99
CA VAL A 54 4.18 7.71 -14.25
C VAL A 54 4.21 6.68 -13.12
N ILE A 55 3.15 6.61 -12.32
CA ILE A 55 3.02 5.70 -11.17
C ILE A 55 3.06 4.22 -11.61
N ALA A 56 2.47 3.89 -12.76
CA ALA A 56 2.40 2.53 -13.28
C ALA A 56 3.70 2.02 -13.93
N ARG A 57 4.71 2.88 -14.13
CA ARG A 57 6.01 2.50 -14.72
C ARG A 57 7.01 1.90 -13.74
N GLY A 58 6.64 1.79 -12.46
CA GLY A 58 7.41 1.06 -11.45
C GLY A 58 7.23 -0.44 -11.55
#